data_AF-A0A1G6KJX8-F1
#
_entry.id   AF-A0A1G6KJX8-F1
#
_cell.length_a   1.000
_cell.length_b   1.000
_cell.length_c   1.000
_cell.angle_alpha   90.00
_cell.angle_beta   90.00
_cell.angle_gamma   90.00
#
_symmetry.space_group_name_H-M   'P 1'
#
loop_
_entity.id
_entity.type
_entity.pdbx_description
1 polymer ?
#
loop_
_entity_poly.entity_id
_entity_poly.type
_entity_poly.pdbx_seq_one_letter_code
_entity_poly.pdbx_strand_id
1 'polypeptide(L)'
;MLQRPPRDTRLDLLRGWLQLQIFASHAHGSLIGIWGISAAWGLSDSSEQFLFLSGFALGSVLVLKEHRAGPRAAWRDLMLRVARLWRTHLIVVCGFAALVIATEMAFRWPGEAAAMGWSWLLVEPWLALPAAAILLYQPQYMGILPVFILCMLALALLIRGMERVGAWALLPPLALYGAVQAWGWHLPGLGGTEVEFNPLAYVVVVLIPPRPMTPRAWPAQALAAAGRNSLNVFCLGLFFSYAAASLFRAFPGAVPWLDLPLVGGGALGLMAVAQAAERRRRDPALAR
;
A
#
# COMPACT_ATOMS: atom_id res chain seq x y z
N MET A 1 0.92 -26.81 -21.65
CA MET A 1 1.45 -25.65 -20.87
C MET A 1 0.38 -24.59 -20.82
N LEU A 2 0.04 -24.05 -19.65
CA LEU A 2 -0.93 -22.95 -19.52
C LEU A 2 -0.43 -21.72 -20.30
N GLN A 3 -1.25 -21.18 -21.20
CA GLN A 3 -0.94 -19.94 -21.90
C GLN A 3 -1.04 -18.76 -20.94
N ARG A 4 -0.18 -17.75 -21.11
CA ARG A 4 -0.25 -16.53 -20.29
C ARG A 4 -1.48 -15.72 -20.74
N PRO A 5 -2.47 -15.50 -19.86
CA PRO A 5 -3.61 -14.68 -20.23
C PRO A 5 -3.15 -13.24 -20.48
N PRO A 6 -3.87 -12.48 -21.34
CA PRO A 6 -3.64 -11.06 -21.49
C PRO A 6 -3.84 -10.35 -20.15
N ARG A 7 -3.10 -9.26 -19.93
CA ARG A 7 -3.19 -8.48 -18.69
C ARG A 7 -4.58 -7.85 -18.55
N ASP A 8 -5.23 -8.05 -17.42
CA ASP A 8 -6.52 -7.43 -17.14
C ASP A 8 -6.34 -5.96 -16.74
N THR A 9 -6.75 -5.06 -17.64
CA THR A 9 -6.63 -3.61 -17.42
C THR A 9 -7.65 -3.09 -16.39
N ARG A 10 -8.73 -3.84 -16.11
CA ARG A 10 -9.72 -3.46 -15.08
C ARG A 10 -9.10 -3.50 -13.69
N LEU A 11 -8.29 -4.52 -13.43
CA LEU A 11 -7.54 -4.64 -12.17
C LEU A 11 -6.55 -3.50 -12.00
N ASP A 12 -5.88 -3.08 -13.07
CA ASP A 12 -4.98 -1.93 -13.02
C ASP A 12 -5.73 -0.61 -12.75
N LEU A 13 -6.88 -0.40 -13.39
CA LEU A 13 -7.75 0.77 -13.15
C LEU A 13 -8.20 0.84 -11.69
N LEU A 14 -8.74 -0.27 -11.19
CA LEU A 14 -9.25 -0.35 -9.83
C LEU A 14 -8.14 -0.14 -8.80
N ARG A 15 -6.97 -0.75 -9.01
CA ARG A 15 -5.80 -0.52 -8.16
C ARG A 15 -5.35 0.93 -8.16
N GLY A 16 -5.34 1.59 -9.32
CA GLY A 16 -5.03 3.02 -9.40
C GLY A 16 -6.05 3.90 -8.70
N TRP A 17 -7.34 3.58 -8.82
CA TRP A 17 -8.43 4.29 -8.15
C TRP A 17 -8.34 4.17 -6.63
N LEU A 18 -8.19 2.95 -6.10
CA LEU A 18 -8.03 2.69 -4.66
C LEU A 18 -6.83 3.44 -4.10
N GLN A 19 -5.77 3.55 -4.88
CA GLN A 19 -4.56 4.22 -4.46
C GLN A 19 -4.72 5.74 -4.32
N LEU A 20 -5.54 6.37 -5.17
CA LEU A 20 -5.91 7.77 -4.99
C LEU A 20 -6.78 7.97 -3.75
N GLN A 21 -7.67 7.02 -3.45
CA GLN A 21 -8.46 7.06 -2.22
C GLN A 21 -7.59 6.89 -0.96
N ILE A 22 -6.62 5.97 -0.96
CA ILE A 22 -5.65 5.81 0.14
C ILE A 22 -4.87 7.11 0.35
N PHE A 23 -4.40 7.73 -0.73
CA PHE A 23 -3.75 9.05 -0.66
C PHE A 23 -4.67 10.10 -0.02
N ALA A 24 -5.92 10.19 -0.47
CA ALA A 24 -6.88 11.16 0.05
C ALA A 24 -7.23 10.91 1.52
N SER A 25 -7.43 9.64 1.93
CA SER A 25 -7.77 9.29 3.32
C SER A 25 -6.68 9.66 4.33
N HIS A 26 -5.43 9.70 3.88
CA HIS A 26 -4.28 10.05 4.70
C HIS A 26 -3.93 11.55 4.66
N ALA A 27 -4.65 12.36 3.88
CA ALA A 27 -4.55 13.81 3.94
C ALA A 27 -5.42 14.35 5.10
N HIS A 28 -5.02 14.06 6.34
CA HIS A 28 -5.80 14.38 7.54
C HIS A 28 -6.19 15.87 7.59
N GLY A 29 -7.48 16.14 7.76
CA GLY A 29 -8.07 17.49 7.69
C GLY A 29 -8.78 17.80 6.37
N SER A 30 -8.64 16.94 5.36
CA SER A 30 -9.34 17.04 4.07
C SER A 30 -10.82 16.63 4.15
N LEU A 31 -11.72 17.39 3.52
CA LEU A 31 -13.12 16.97 3.32
C LEU A 31 -13.22 15.87 2.25
N ILE A 32 -12.40 15.99 1.19
CA ILE A 32 -12.27 14.96 0.16
C ILE A 32 -11.74 13.65 0.77
N GLY A 33 -10.80 13.72 1.69
CA GLY A 33 -10.24 12.59 2.42
C GLY A 33 -11.23 11.93 3.39
N ILE A 34 -12.23 12.67 3.86
CA ILE A 34 -13.28 12.13 4.74
C ILE A 34 -14.42 11.51 3.92
N TRP A 35 -14.94 12.20 2.90
CA TRP A 35 -16.12 11.75 2.18
C TRP A 35 -15.83 11.10 0.83
N GLY A 36 -14.69 11.38 0.20
CA GLY A 36 -14.34 10.87 -1.12
C GLY A 36 -13.76 9.45 -1.13
N ILE A 37 -13.79 8.76 0.00
CA ILE A 37 -13.11 7.47 0.20
C ILE A 37 -14.11 6.35 0.51
N SER A 38 -13.76 5.12 0.14
CA SER A 38 -14.62 3.96 0.34
C SER A 38 -14.89 3.65 1.82
N ALA A 39 -13.99 4.00 2.74
CA ALA A 39 -14.23 3.83 4.18
C ALA A 39 -15.42 4.64 4.71
N ALA A 40 -15.81 5.73 4.05
CA ALA A 40 -16.92 6.55 4.52
C ALA A 40 -18.31 5.98 4.20
N TRP A 41 -18.39 5.08 3.21
CA TRP A 41 -19.67 4.59 2.68
C TRP A 41 -19.71 3.09 2.43
N GLY A 42 -18.56 2.42 2.49
CA GLY A 42 -18.37 1.02 2.16
C GLY A 42 -18.09 0.16 3.38
N LEU A 43 -18.26 -1.15 3.20
CA LEU A 43 -17.99 -2.15 4.24
C LEU A 43 -16.48 -2.40 4.47
N SER A 44 -15.61 -1.88 3.60
CA SER A 44 -14.17 -2.12 3.60
C SER A 44 -13.41 -0.89 3.10
N ASP A 45 -12.28 -0.56 3.75
CA ASP A 45 -11.44 0.57 3.35
C ASP A 45 -10.66 0.28 2.04
N SER A 46 -10.24 1.35 1.37
CA SER A 46 -9.47 1.29 0.13
C SER A 46 -8.16 0.52 0.29
N SER A 47 -7.53 0.58 1.47
CA SER A 47 -6.29 -0.14 1.78
C SER A 47 -6.49 -1.67 1.75
N GLU A 48 -7.61 -2.14 2.30
CA GLU A 48 -7.97 -3.55 2.38
C GLU A 48 -8.35 -4.11 1.00
N GLN A 49 -9.16 -3.36 0.26
CA GLN A 49 -9.51 -3.68 -1.12
C GLN A 49 -8.26 -3.77 -2.00
N PHE A 50 -7.29 -2.85 -1.79
CA PHE A 50 -6.04 -2.84 -2.53
C PHE A 50 -5.13 -4.03 -2.18
N LEU A 51 -5.06 -4.41 -0.89
CA LEU A 51 -4.36 -5.60 -0.41
C LEU A 51 -4.91 -6.87 -1.04
N PHE A 52 -6.24 -7.05 -1.03
CA PHE A 52 -6.90 -8.20 -1.62
C PHE A 52 -6.65 -8.33 -3.13
N LEU A 53 -6.84 -7.25 -3.90
CA LEU A 53 -6.61 -7.29 -5.35
C LEU A 53 -5.15 -7.62 -5.69
N SER A 54 -4.22 -7.11 -4.88
CA SER A 54 -2.79 -7.40 -5.04
C SER A 54 -2.47 -8.86 -4.70
N GLY A 55 -3.08 -9.40 -3.64
CA GLY A 55 -2.99 -10.82 -3.27
C GLY A 55 -3.57 -11.75 -4.33
N PHE A 56 -4.78 -11.45 -4.84
CA PHE A 56 -5.44 -12.20 -5.91
C PHE A 56 -4.59 -12.24 -7.20
N ALA A 57 -4.07 -11.08 -7.61
CA ALA A 57 -3.19 -11.00 -8.77
C ALA A 57 -1.88 -11.76 -8.56
N LEU A 58 -1.27 -11.65 -7.37
CA LEU A 58 -0.03 -12.36 -7.04
C LEU A 58 -0.23 -13.87 -7.01
N GLY A 59 -1.27 -14.37 -6.35
CA GLY A 59 -1.58 -15.79 -6.27
C GLY A 59 -1.75 -16.42 -7.66
N SER A 60 -2.51 -15.74 -8.53
CA SER A 60 -2.71 -16.16 -9.92
C SER A 60 -1.38 -16.25 -10.70
N VAL A 61 -0.48 -15.28 -10.51
CA VAL A 61 0.84 -15.24 -11.15
C VAL A 61 1.76 -16.32 -10.58
N LEU A 62 1.72 -16.55 -9.26
CA LEU A 62 2.55 -17.55 -8.59
C LEU A 62 2.20 -18.96 -9.07
N VAL A 63 0.92 -19.32 -9.05
CA VAL A 63 0.42 -20.61 -9.53
C VAL A 63 0.76 -20.83 -11.01
N LEU A 64 0.54 -19.83 -11.86
CA LEU A 64 0.90 -19.92 -13.28
C LEU A 64 2.40 -20.15 -13.47
N LYS A 65 3.24 -19.45 -12.70
CA LYS A 65 4.70 -19.55 -12.80
C LYS A 65 5.21 -20.90 -12.27
N GLU A 66 4.60 -21.42 -11.21
CA GLU A 66 4.89 -22.73 -10.64
C GLU A 66 4.60 -23.84 -11.65
N HIS A 67 3.44 -23.83 -12.31
CA HIS A 67 3.12 -24.81 -13.36
C HIS A 67 4.03 -24.72 -14.60
N ARG A 68 4.56 -23.54 -14.93
CA ARG A 68 5.36 -23.35 -16.15
C ARG A 68 6.87 -23.53 -15.95
N ALA A 69 7.39 -23.10 -14.82
CA ALA A 69 8.83 -23.02 -14.54
C ALA A 69 9.24 -23.75 -13.26
N GLY A 70 8.29 -24.40 -12.59
CA GLY A 70 8.50 -25.16 -11.37
C GLY A 70 8.44 -24.31 -10.09
N PRO A 71 8.31 -24.99 -8.93
CA PRO A 71 8.14 -24.37 -7.61
C PRO A 71 9.31 -23.42 -7.26
N ARG A 72 10.55 -23.85 -7.55
CA ARG A 72 11.76 -23.07 -7.23
C ARG A 72 11.80 -21.73 -7.98
N ALA A 73 11.37 -21.72 -9.24
CA ALA A 73 11.35 -20.50 -10.05
C ALA A 73 10.25 -19.52 -9.60
N ALA A 74 9.10 -20.04 -9.19
CA ALA A 74 8.01 -19.26 -8.60
C ALA A 74 8.44 -18.64 -7.26
N TRP A 75 9.05 -19.45 -6.37
CA TRP A 75 9.55 -18.99 -5.07
C TRP A 75 10.63 -17.90 -5.20
N ARG A 76 11.57 -18.08 -6.13
CA ARG A 76 12.60 -17.07 -6.41
C ARG A 76 11.99 -15.76 -6.91
N ASP A 77 11.00 -15.82 -7.81
CA ASP A 77 10.31 -14.62 -8.30
C ASP A 77 9.61 -13.86 -7.17
N LEU A 78 8.93 -14.61 -6.28
CA LEU A 78 8.29 -14.05 -5.10
C LEU A 78 9.31 -13.36 -4.20
N MET A 79 10.45 -14.00 -3.90
CA MET A 79 11.47 -13.38 -3.05
C MET A 79 12.08 -12.13 -3.64
N LEU A 80 12.27 -12.08 -4.96
CA LEU A 80 12.74 -10.87 -5.61
C LEU A 80 11.72 -9.73 -5.51
N ARG A 81 10.41 -10.03 -5.48
CA ARG A 81 9.34 -9.05 -5.23
C ARG A 81 9.31 -8.61 -3.77
N VAL A 82 9.37 -9.55 -2.84
CA VAL A 82 9.46 -9.26 -1.39
C VAL A 82 10.69 -8.39 -1.10
N ALA A 83 11.87 -8.77 -1.58
CA ALA A 83 13.10 -8.01 -1.40
C ALA A 83 13.03 -6.61 -2.05
N ARG A 84 12.29 -6.44 -3.15
CA ARG A 84 12.02 -5.12 -3.72
C ARG A 84 11.16 -4.29 -2.77
N LEU A 85 10.03 -4.81 -2.30
CA LEU A 85 9.16 -4.07 -1.39
C LEU A 85 9.87 -3.75 -0.08
N TRP A 86 10.63 -4.70 0.47
CA TRP A 86 11.42 -4.51 1.68
C TRP A 86 12.47 -3.40 1.53
N ARG A 87 13.26 -3.40 0.45
CA ARG A 87 14.20 -2.29 0.17
C ARG A 87 13.50 -0.95 0.00
N THR A 88 12.36 -0.93 -0.69
CA THR A 88 11.57 0.28 -0.84
C THR A 88 11.03 0.76 0.51
N HIS A 89 10.58 -0.15 1.38
CA HIS A 89 10.14 0.19 2.73
C HIS A 89 11.26 0.86 3.52
N LEU A 90 12.49 0.31 3.52
CA LEU A 90 13.64 0.94 4.18
C LEU A 90 13.90 2.36 3.68
N ILE A 91 13.88 2.57 2.36
CA ILE A 91 14.09 3.89 1.75
C ILE A 91 12.98 4.85 2.19
N VAL A 92 11.72 4.41 2.18
CA VAL A 92 10.56 5.23 2.55
C VAL A 92 10.59 5.56 4.03
N VAL A 93 10.90 4.61 4.92
CA VAL A 93 11.02 4.84 6.37
C VAL A 93 12.06 5.94 6.64
N CYS A 94 13.26 5.83 6.05
CA CYS A 94 14.30 6.84 6.24
C CYS A 94 13.89 8.21 5.66
N GLY A 95 13.31 8.23 4.46
CA GLY A 95 12.87 9.48 3.82
C GLY A 95 11.72 10.15 4.57
N PHE A 96 10.78 9.37 5.10
CA PHE A 96 9.63 9.88 5.84
C PHE A 96 10.02 10.33 7.24
N ALA A 97 10.94 9.61 7.92
CA ALA A 97 11.55 10.08 9.16
C ALA A 97 12.17 11.47 8.99
N ALA A 98 12.98 11.64 7.93
CA ALA A 98 13.60 12.92 7.62
C ALA A 98 12.56 14.01 7.36
N LEU A 99 11.46 13.68 6.66
CA LEU A 99 10.37 14.63 6.42
C LEU A 99 9.68 15.06 7.72
N VAL A 100 9.30 14.12 8.59
CA VAL A 100 8.64 14.40 9.88
C VAL A 100 9.51 15.30 10.77
N ILE A 101 10.81 14.98 10.87
CA ILE A 101 11.77 15.80 11.63
C ILE A 101 11.89 17.19 11.00
N ALA A 102 12.01 17.29 9.68
CA ALA A 102 12.12 18.57 8.99
C ALA A 102 10.87 19.44 9.19
N THR A 103 9.66 18.86 9.14
CA THR A 103 8.42 19.61 9.40
C THR A 103 8.28 20.04 10.85
N GLU A 104 8.67 19.19 11.82
CA GLU A 104 8.70 19.58 13.23
C GLU A 104 9.61 20.80 13.46
N MET A 105 10.80 20.79 12.86
CA MET A 105 11.75 21.90 12.95
C MET A 105 11.24 23.17 12.23
N ALA A 106 10.66 23.02 11.04
CA ALA A 106 10.20 24.15 10.22
C ALA A 106 8.99 24.87 10.81
N PHE A 107 7.99 24.12 11.29
CA PHE A 107 6.76 24.67 11.84
C PHE A 107 6.81 24.88 13.36
N ARG A 108 7.90 24.46 14.03
CA ARG A 108 8.09 24.54 15.49
C ARG A 108 6.95 23.87 16.24
N TRP A 109 6.62 22.63 15.87
CA TRP A 109 5.62 21.80 16.53
C TRP A 109 6.29 20.78 17.46
N PRO A 110 6.68 21.18 18.69
CA PRO A 110 7.42 20.28 19.58
C PRO A 110 6.60 19.02 19.86
N GLY A 111 7.23 17.86 19.67
CA GLY A 111 6.62 16.56 19.94
C GLY A 111 5.80 15.99 18.79
N GLU A 112 5.84 16.59 17.59
CA GLU A 112 5.16 16.06 16.41
C GLU A 112 5.64 14.65 16.04
N ALA A 113 6.96 14.45 16.00
CA ALA A 113 7.53 13.15 15.75
C ALA A 113 7.09 12.12 16.81
N ALA A 114 7.00 12.53 18.07
CA ALA A 114 6.52 11.66 19.14
C ALA A 114 5.04 11.29 18.97
N ALA A 115 4.19 12.28 18.65
CA ALA A 115 2.76 12.06 18.40
C ALA A 115 2.50 11.09 17.23
N MET A 116 3.39 11.08 16.25
CA MET A 116 3.33 10.21 15.07
C MET A 116 4.04 8.85 15.27
N GLY A 117 4.51 8.55 16.49
CA GLY A 117 5.17 7.27 16.82
C GLY A 117 6.63 7.18 16.39
N TRP A 118 7.26 8.28 15.94
CA TRP A 118 8.67 8.34 15.54
C TRP A 118 9.64 8.54 16.72
N SER A 119 9.14 8.66 17.96
CA SER A 119 9.95 8.89 19.16
C SER A 119 11.04 7.84 19.35
N TRP A 120 10.74 6.55 19.13
CA TRP A 120 11.73 5.49 19.36
C TRP A 120 12.92 5.60 18.39
N LEU A 121 12.69 6.02 17.14
CA LEU A 121 13.75 6.31 16.19
C LEU A 121 14.65 7.47 16.65
N LEU A 122 14.08 8.47 17.33
CA LEU A 122 14.82 9.65 17.81
C LEU A 122 15.64 9.35 19.06
N VAL A 123 15.15 8.49 19.95
CA VAL A 123 15.80 8.18 21.23
C VAL A 123 16.81 7.03 21.07
N GLU A 124 16.44 5.95 20.38
CA GLU A 124 17.24 4.72 20.27
C GLU A 124 17.34 4.23 18.80
N PRO A 125 17.94 5.02 17.89
CA PRO A 125 17.99 4.69 16.46
C PRO A 125 18.67 3.34 16.18
N TRP A 126 19.64 2.92 17.00
CA TRP A 126 20.32 1.64 16.85
C TRP A 126 19.43 0.42 17.16
N LEU A 127 18.31 0.59 17.88
CA LEU A 127 17.30 -0.46 18.07
C LEU A 127 16.13 -0.28 17.09
N ALA A 128 15.68 0.96 16.90
CA ALA A 128 14.55 1.28 16.03
C ALA A 128 14.83 0.96 14.55
N LEU A 129 16.04 1.21 14.03
CA LEU A 129 16.38 0.92 12.64
C LEU A 129 16.39 -0.59 12.34
N PRO A 130 17.06 -1.46 13.14
CA PRO A 130 16.89 -2.89 12.99
C PRO A 130 15.45 -3.35 13.15
N ALA A 131 14.70 -2.81 14.12
CA ALA A 131 13.30 -3.16 14.34
C ALA A 131 12.41 -2.81 13.12
N ALA A 132 12.63 -1.65 12.49
CA ALA A 132 11.97 -1.28 11.23
C ALA A 132 12.41 -2.21 10.08
N ALA A 133 13.69 -2.58 10.03
CA ALA A 133 14.21 -3.48 9.01
C ALA A 133 13.62 -4.89 9.10
N ILE A 134 13.29 -5.37 10.30
CA ILE A 134 12.57 -6.63 10.50
C ILE A 134 11.04 -6.46 10.56
N LEU A 135 10.53 -5.28 10.19
CA LEU A 135 9.11 -4.95 10.06
C LEU A 135 8.34 -4.92 11.40
N LEU A 136 9.03 -4.88 12.54
CA LEU A 136 8.41 -4.85 13.87
C LEU A 136 8.21 -3.45 14.44
N TYR A 137 8.90 -2.45 13.90
CA TYR A 137 8.65 -1.04 14.22
C TYR A 137 7.92 -0.36 13.06
N GLN A 138 6.70 0.09 13.33
CA GLN A 138 5.81 0.68 12.33
C GLN A 138 5.22 1.99 12.88
N PRO A 139 5.96 3.11 12.83
CA PRO A 139 5.40 4.43 13.15
C PRO A 139 4.29 4.81 12.14
N GLN A 140 3.54 5.86 12.43
CA GLN A 140 2.42 6.28 11.59
C GLN A 140 2.84 6.43 10.12
N TYR A 141 1.98 6.01 9.18
CA TYR A 141 2.21 5.90 7.72
C TYR A 141 3.05 4.69 7.27
N MET A 142 3.69 3.95 8.16
CA MET A 142 4.63 2.88 7.79
C MET A 142 4.04 1.47 7.81
N GLY A 143 2.77 1.27 8.17
CA GLY A 143 2.21 -0.07 8.38
C GLY A 143 1.88 -0.88 7.13
N ILE A 144 1.53 -0.25 6.01
CA ILE A 144 0.95 -1.00 4.88
C ILE A 144 1.98 -1.83 4.10
N LEU A 145 3.21 -1.34 3.88
CA LEU A 145 4.25 -2.12 3.19
C LEU A 145 4.68 -3.38 3.97
N PRO A 146 4.93 -3.30 5.30
CA PRO A 146 5.08 -4.47 6.16
C PRO A 146 3.99 -5.51 5.98
N VAL A 147 2.72 -5.11 6.07
CA VAL A 147 1.59 -6.04 5.93
C VAL A 147 1.54 -6.64 4.54
N PHE A 148 1.81 -5.87 3.48
CA PHE A 148 1.96 -6.43 2.14
C PHE A 148 3.03 -7.52 2.08
N ILE A 149 4.21 -7.29 2.66
CA ILE A 149 5.29 -8.28 2.69
C ILE A 149 4.84 -9.54 3.42
N LEU A 150 4.27 -9.40 4.62
CA LEU A 150 3.79 -10.52 5.43
C LEU A 150 2.68 -11.31 4.71
N CYS A 151 1.70 -10.64 4.14
CA CYS A 151 0.60 -11.27 3.39
C CYS A 151 1.10 -11.98 2.13
N MET A 152 2.08 -11.43 1.40
CA MET A 152 2.68 -12.12 0.25
C MET A 152 3.39 -13.42 0.65
N LEU A 153 4.12 -13.40 1.78
CA LEU A 153 4.78 -14.58 2.32
C LEU A 153 3.74 -15.61 2.79
N ALA A 154 2.73 -15.17 3.55
CA ALA A 154 1.64 -16.00 4.02
C ALA A 154 0.88 -16.65 2.85
N LEU A 155 0.58 -15.89 1.79
CA LEU A 155 -0.08 -16.39 0.59
C LEU A 155 0.73 -17.52 -0.09
N ALA A 156 2.05 -17.36 -0.18
CA ALA A 156 2.90 -18.38 -0.76
C ALA A 156 2.97 -19.65 0.09
N LEU A 157 2.97 -19.52 1.42
CA LEU A 157 2.88 -20.66 2.33
C LEU A 157 1.51 -21.34 2.21
N LEU A 158 0.43 -20.56 2.09
CA LEU A 158 -0.92 -21.06 1.92
C LEU A 158 -1.07 -21.87 0.63
N ILE A 159 -0.59 -21.36 -0.51
CA ILE A 159 -0.62 -22.07 -1.80
C ILE A 159 0.08 -23.43 -1.68
N ARG A 160 1.28 -23.47 -1.08
CA ARG A 160 2.00 -24.73 -0.82
C ARG A 160 1.29 -25.65 0.17
N GLY A 161 0.57 -25.08 1.14
CA GLY A 161 -0.29 -25.83 2.06
C GLY A 161 -1.44 -26.49 1.32
N MET A 162 -2.11 -25.74 0.44
CA MET A 162 -3.23 -26.22 -0.36
C MET A 162 -2.82 -27.36 -1.30
N GLU A 163 -1.60 -27.35 -1.83
CA GLU A 163 -1.08 -28.47 -2.64
C GLU A 163 -0.91 -29.76 -1.84
N ARG A 164 -0.61 -29.67 -0.54
CA ARG A 164 -0.34 -30.84 0.31
C ARG A 164 -1.58 -31.39 1.01
N VAL A 165 -2.42 -30.49 1.53
CA VAL A 165 -3.57 -30.86 2.38
C VAL A 165 -4.90 -30.33 1.85
N GLY A 166 -4.94 -29.76 0.63
CA GLY A 166 -6.18 -29.28 0.01
C GLY A 166 -6.82 -28.13 0.77
N ALA A 167 -8.15 -28.13 0.85
CA ALA A 167 -8.93 -27.09 1.52
C ALA A 167 -8.62 -26.97 3.03
N TRP A 168 -8.08 -28.02 3.67
CA TRP A 168 -7.69 -28.00 5.08
C TRP A 168 -6.62 -26.94 5.38
N ALA A 169 -5.83 -26.53 4.38
CA ALA A 169 -4.87 -25.44 4.51
C ALA A 169 -5.51 -24.08 4.84
N LEU A 170 -6.82 -23.93 4.62
CA LEU A 170 -7.59 -22.74 4.99
C LEU A 170 -7.98 -22.70 6.47
N LEU A 171 -7.97 -23.84 7.18
CA LEU A 171 -8.35 -23.87 8.58
C LEU A 171 -7.44 -23.01 9.46
N PRO A 172 -6.09 -23.07 9.37
CA PRO A 172 -5.24 -22.21 10.19
C PRO A 172 -5.50 -20.71 10.04
N PRO A 173 -5.56 -20.12 8.82
CA PRO A 173 -5.87 -18.69 8.69
C PRO A 173 -7.31 -18.35 9.10
N LEU A 174 -8.29 -19.23 8.88
CA LEU A 174 -9.68 -19.01 9.32
C LEU A 174 -9.83 -19.08 10.85
N ALA A 175 -9.17 -20.04 11.49
CA ALA A 175 -9.15 -20.16 12.94
C ALA A 175 -8.44 -18.96 13.58
N LEU A 176 -7.35 -18.51 12.96
CA LEU A 176 -6.61 -17.33 13.38
C LEU A 176 -7.43 -16.04 13.21
N TYR A 177 -8.17 -15.89 12.11
CA TYR A 177 -9.15 -14.81 11.95
C TYR A 177 -10.23 -14.88 13.03
N GLY A 178 -10.85 -16.04 13.23
CA GLY A 178 -11.87 -16.24 14.26
C GLY A 178 -11.33 -15.91 15.66
N ALA A 179 -10.07 -16.25 15.94
CA ALA A 179 -9.41 -15.96 17.20
C ALA A 179 -9.18 -14.46 17.41
N VAL A 180 -8.78 -13.74 16.36
CA VAL A 180 -8.69 -12.28 16.40
C VAL A 180 -10.05 -11.66 16.70
N GLN A 181 -11.11 -12.11 16.03
CA GLN A 181 -12.45 -11.57 16.25
C GLN A 181 -13.01 -11.91 17.65
N ALA A 182 -12.68 -13.09 18.19
CA ALA A 182 -13.18 -13.54 19.48
C ALA A 182 -12.40 -12.98 20.69
N TRP A 183 -11.08 -12.85 20.58
CA TRP A 183 -10.19 -12.49 21.69
C TRP A 183 -9.42 -11.18 21.47
N GLY A 184 -9.65 -10.49 20.35
CA GLY A 184 -8.99 -9.21 20.07
C GLY A 184 -7.49 -9.34 19.88
N TRP A 185 -6.98 -10.51 19.47
CA TRP A 185 -5.55 -10.72 19.30
C TRP A 185 -4.95 -9.73 18.29
N HIS A 186 -3.94 -8.99 18.74
CA HIS A 186 -3.17 -8.04 17.95
C HIS A 186 -1.71 -8.51 17.89
N LEU A 187 -1.05 -8.25 16.76
CA LEU A 187 0.39 -8.50 16.66
C LEU A 187 1.12 -7.37 17.41
N PRO A 188 1.88 -7.67 18.49
CA PRO A 188 2.62 -6.64 19.20
C PRO A 188 3.68 -6.03 18.29
N GLY A 189 3.72 -4.70 18.22
CA GLY A 189 4.82 -3.94 17.63
C GLY A 189 5.85 -3.57 18.69
N LEU A 190 7.02 -3.13 18.24
CA LEU A 190 8.08 -2.61 19.11
C LEU A 190 7.98 -1.08 19.23
N GLY A 191 8.56 -0.51 20.30
CA GLY A 191 8.59 0.94 20.50
C GLY A 191 7.25 1.57 20.89
N GLY A 192 6.37 0.80 21.55
CA GLY A 192 5.02 1.26 21.93
C GLY A 192 4.04 1.39 20.76
N THR A 193 4.39 0.82 19.61
CA THR A 193 3.50 0.71 18.45
C THR A 193 2.85 -0.67 18.41
N GLU A 194 1.72 -0.78 17.71
CA GLU A 194 1.13 -2.05 17.30
C GLU A 194 1.36 -2.24 15.79
N VAL A 195 1.27 -3.48 15.30
CA VAL A 195 1.18 -3.68 13.84
C VAL A 195 -0.14 -3.06 13.37
N GLU A 196 -0.05 -1.89 12.74
CA GLU A 196 -1.15 -0.97 12.40
C GLU A 196 -2.31 -1.65 11.65
N PHE A 197 -1.99 -2.70 10.90
CA PHE A 197 -2.93 -3.48 10.11
C PHE A 197 -2.92 -4.94 10.60
N ASN A 198 -4.01 -5.41 11.22
CA ASN A 198 -4.11 -6.80 11.64
C ASN A 198 -4.34 -7.70 10.40
N PRO A 199 -3.31 -8.44 9.91
CA PRO A 199 -3.39 -9.22 8.65
C PRO A 199 -4.49 -10.29 8.66
N LEU A 200 -5.05 -10.57 9.83
CA LEU A 200 -6.00 -11.63 10.08
C LEU A 200 -7.44 -11.14 9.94
N ALA A 201 -7.73 -9.84 10.08
CA ALA A 201 -9.08 -9.29 10.24
C ALA A 201 -9.80 -8.85 8.94
N TYR A 202 -9.22 -9.08 7.76
CA TYR A 202 -9.68 -8.43 6.53
C TYR A 202 -10.82 -9.17 5.80
N VAL A 203 -11.95 -8.48 5.59
CA VAL A 203 -13.07 -8.90 4.73
C VAL A 203 -13.18 -7.93 3.54
N VAL A 204 -13.33 -8.44 2.31
CA VAL A 204 -13.31 -7.59 1.10
C VAL A 204 -14.49 -7.87 0.15
N VAL A 205 -15.07 -6.81 -0.40
CA VAL A 205 -16.06 -6.84 -1.50
C VAL A 205 -15.43 -6.26 -2.77
N VAL A 206 -15.54 -6.98 -3.89
CA VAL A 206 -15.04 -6.53 -5.20
C VAL A 206 -16.13 -6.66 -6.26
N LEU A 207 -16.41 -5.57 -6.97
CA LEU A 207 -17.23 -5.56 -8.19
C LEU A 207 -16.31 -5.28 -9.39
N ILE A 208 -15.89 -6.32 -10.12
CA ILE A 208 -15.19 -6.16 -11.41
C ILE A 208 -16.22 -6.28 -12.54
N PRO A 209 -16.36 -5.28 -13.42
CA PRO A 209 -17.30 -5.37 -14.53
C PRO A 209 -16.94 -6.53 -15.48
N PRO A 210 -17.92 -7.26 -16.03
CA PRO A 210 -17.68 -8.54 -16.71
C PRO A 210 -16.90 -8.45 -18.02
N ARG A 211 -16.88 -7.28 -18.68
CA ARG A 211 -16.23 -7.12 -20.00
C ARG A 211 -14.84 -6.50 -19.90
N PRO A 212 -13.83 -7.03 -20.63
CA PRO A 212 -12.51 -6.40 -20.68
C PRO A 212 -12.63 -4.98 -21.24
N MET A 213 -12.00 -4.02 -20.56
CA MET A 213 -12.06 -2.59 -20.91
C MET A 213 -10.70 -2.12 -21.42
N THR A 214 -10.70 -1.49 -22.58
CA THR A 214 -9.54 -0.76 -23.10
C THR A 214 -9.75 0.73 -22.80
N PRO A 215 -9.01 1.33 -21.86
CA PRO A 215 -9.21 2.73 -21.50
C PRO A 215 -8.81 3.64 -22.67
N ARG A 216 -9.79 4.38 -23.22
CA ARG A 216 -9.56 5.34 -24.31
C ARG A 216 -9.33 6.77 -23.81
N ALA A 217 -10.03 7.18 -22.76
CA ALA A 217 -9.88 8.52 -22.19
C ALA A 217 -8.60 8.64 -21.34
N TRP A 218 -7.99 9.83 -21.33
CA TRP A 218 -6.77 10.10 -20.55
C TRP A 218 -6.90 9.75 -19.06
N PRO A 219 -7.98 10.10 -18.32
CA PRO A 219 -8.07 9.78 -16.90
C PRO A 219 -8.05 8.28 -16.64
N ALA A 220 -8.78 7.50 -17.44
CA ALA A 220 -8.78 6.04 -17.33
C ALA A 220 -7.40 5.45 -17.67
N GLN A 221 -6.71 5.96 -18.68
CA GLN A 221 -5.35 5.53 -18.98
C GLN A 221 -4.38 5.87 -17.82
N ALA A 222 -4.55 7.04 -17.19
CA ALA A 222 -3.74 7.49 -16.06
C ALA A 222 -3.97 6.63 -14.81
N LEU A 223 -5.23 6.34 -14.48
CA LEU A 223 -5.60 5.43 -13.41
C LEU A 223 -5.03 4.03 -13.64
N ALA A 224 -5.15 3.51 -14.86
CA ALA A 224 -4.56 2.21 -15.18
C ALA A 224 -3.03 2.26 -15.04
N ALA A 225 -2.38 3.34 -15.48
CA ALA A 225 -0.94 3.54 -15.31
C ALA A 225 -0.55 3.63 -13.82
N ALA A 226 -1.38 4.26 -13.00
CA ALA A 226 -1.17 4.36 -11.56
C ALA A 226 -1.21 2.97 -10.91
N GLY A 227 -2.20 2.12 -11.22
CA GLY A 227 -2.23 0.75 -10.72
C GLY A 227 -1.05 -0.11 -11.20
N ARG A 228 -0.60 0.10 -12.45
CA ARG A 228 0.61 -0.58 -12.99
C ARG A 228 1.89 -0.16 -12.28
N ASN A 229 1.96 1.09 -11.82
CA ASN A 229 3.10 1.68 -11.11
C ASN A 229 2.80 1.87 -9.61
N SER A 230 1.97 0.99 -9.05
CA SER A 230 1.40 1.13 -7.71
C SER A 230 2.44 1.39 -6.62
N LEU A 231 3.58 0.72 -6.61
CA LEU A 231 4.61 0.98 -5.59
C LEU A 231 5.08 2.44 -5.61
N ASN A 232 5.37 2.99 -6.78
CA ASN A 232 5.88 4.36 -6.91
C ASN A 232 4.82 5.40 -6.57
N VAL A 233 3.60 5.21 -7.06
CA VAL A 233 2.47 6.09 -6.76
C VAL A 233 2.14 6.05 -5.26
N PHE A 234 2.41 4.92 -4.60
CA PHE A 234 2.05 4.73 -3.19
C PHE A 234 3.04 5.49 -2.34
N CYS A 235 4.33 5.26 -2.59
CA CYS A 235 5.40 5.99 -1.94
C CYS A 235 5.25 7.50 -2.12
N LEU A 236 5.04 7.99 -3.35
CA LEU A 236 4.86 9.42 -3.61
C LEU A 236 3.58 9.96 -2.94
N GLY A 237 2.51 9.17 -2.96
CA GLY A 237 1.26 9.50 -2.29
C GLY A 237 1.45 9.76 -0.80
N LEU A 238 2.20 8.92 -0.08
CA LEU A 238 2.50 9.12 1.33
C LEU A 238 3.10 10.51 1.62
N PHE A 239 4.11 10.92 0.83
CA PHE A 239 4.75 12.22 0.99
C PHE A 239 3.78 13.37 0.70
N PHE A 240 2.94 13.24 -0.33
CA PHE A 240 1.94 14.27 -0.66
C PHE A 240 0.82 14.34 0.38
N SER A 241 0.34 13.21 0.89
CA SER A 241 -0.68 13.15 1.94
C SER A 241 -0.18 13.84 3.21
N TYR A 242 1.05 13.52 3.62
CA TYR A 242 1.68 14.16 4.78
C TYR A 242 1.84 15.66 4.59
N ALA A 243 2.38 16.10 3.44
CA ALA A 243 2.54 17.51 3.14
C ALA A 243 1.19 18.26 3.16
N ALA A 244 0.12 17.66 2.62
CA ALA A 244 -1.22 18.23 2.68
C ALA A 244 -1.72 18.33 4.12
N ALA A 245 -1.58 17.27 4.92
CA ALA A 245 -1.96 17.26 6.33
C ALA A 245 -1.20 18.32 7.15
N SER A 246 0.11 18.47 6.92
CA SER A 246 0.91 19.53 7.54
C SER A 246 0.42 20.91 7.13
N LEU A 247 0.09 21.14 5.85
CA LEU A 247 -0.44 22.44 5.41
C LEU A 247 -1.81 22.74 6.00
N PHE A 248 -2.71 21.75 6.10
CA PHE A 248 -4.01 21.92 6.74
C PHE A 248 -3.88 22.27 8.22
N ARG A 249 -2.95 21.64 8.92
CA ARG A 249 -2.65 21.98 10.31
C ARG A 249 -2.02 23.36 10.47
N ALA A 250 -1.12 23.75 9.56
CA ALA A 250 -0.47 25.06 9.60
C ALA A 250 -1.46 26.20 9.28
N PHE A 251 -2.45 25.95 8.42
CA PHE A 251 -3.40 26.95 7.97
C PHE A 251 -4.86 26.46 8.08
N PRO A 252 -5.37 26.22 9.31
CA PRO A 252 -6.69 25.62 9.51
C PRO A 252 -7.83 26.46 8.89
N GLY A 253 -7.74 27.78 8.94
CA GLY A 253 -8.73 28.67 8.32
C GLY A 253 -8.73 28.66 6.78
N ALA A 254 -7.66 28.17 6.16
CA ALA A 254 -7.53 28.07 4.71
C ALA A 254 -7.94 26.70 4.16
N VAL A 255 -8.19 25.70 5.01
CA VAL A 255 -8.52 24.32 4.62
C VAL A 255 -9.61 24.24 3.55
N PRO A 256 -10.76 24.95 3.63
CA PRO A 256 -11.79 24.87 2.59
C PRO A 256 -11.31 25.28 1.19
N TRP A 257 -10.31 26.16 1.13
CA TRP A 257 -9.70 26.65 -0.11
C TRP A 257 -8.52 25.78 -0.57
N LEU A 258 -7.82 25.16 0.37
CA LEU A 258 -6.65 24.33 0.11
C LEU A 258 -7.00 22.87 -0.19
N ASP A 259 -8.17 22.38 0.25
CA ASP A 259 -8.52 20.97 0.14
C ASP A 259 -8.51 20.45 -1.30
N LEU A 260 -9.29 21.08 -2.17
CA LEU A 260 -9.38 20.68 -3.57
C LEU A 260 -8.04 20.89 -4.33
N PRO A 261 -7.32 22.01 -4.19
CA PRO A 261 -6.01 22.16 -4.82
C PRO A 261 -4.96 21.15 -4.35
N LEU A 262 -4.87 20.87 -3.04
CA LEU A 262 -3.84 19.97 -2.51
C LEU A 262 -4.17 18.51 -2.79
N VAL A 263 -5.41 18.08 -2.53
CA VAL A 263 -5.80 16.67 -2.73
C VAL A 263 -6.07 16.41 -4.21
N GLY A 264 -6.82 17.26 -4.90
CA GLY A 264 -7.06 17.13 -6.34
C GLY A 264 -5.79 17.30 -7.16
N GLY A 265 -4.98 18.31 -6.84
CA GLY A 265 -3.67 18.52 -7.48
C GLY A 265 -2.68 17.39 -7.19
N GLY A 266 -2.64 16.90 -5.96
CA GLY A 266 -1.85 15.72 -5.58
C GLY A 266 -2.24 14.48 -6.39
N ALA A 267 -3.53 14.19 -6.49
CA ALA A 267 -4.05 13.07 -7.28
C ALA A 267 -3.72 13.20 -8.79
N LEU A 268 -3.85 14.40 -9.35
CA LEU A 268 -3.45 14.68 -10.74
C LEU A 268 -1.93 14.51 -10.93
N GLY A 269 -1.13 14.97 -9.98
CA GLY A 269 0.33 14.80 -9.98
C GLY A 269 0.74 13.33 -9.96
N LEU A 270 0.14 12.54 -9.08
CA LEU A 270 0.34 11.09 -8.99
C LEU A 270 0.01 10.38 -10.32
N MET A 271 -1.12 10.74 -10.92
CA MET A 271 -1.53 10.23 -12.23
C MET A 271 -0.59 10.65 -13.36
N ALA A 272 -0.11 11.90 -13.36
CA ALA A 272 0.83 12.41 -14.35
C ALA A 272 2.18 11.69 -14.27
N VAL A 273 2.71 11.51 -13.06
CA VAL A 273 3.96 10.75 -12.83
C VAL A 273 3.83 9.31 -13.30
N ALA A 274 2.70 8.66 -12.99
CA ALA A 274 2.45 7.29 -13.44
C ALA A 274 2.39 7.17 -14.98
N GLN A 275 1.73 8.12 -15.65
CA GLN A 275 1.72 8.17 -17.11
C GLN A 275 3.09 8.44 -17.71
N ALA A 276 3.86 9.38 -17.14
CA ALA A 276 5.20 9.70 -17.61
C ALA A 276 6.13 8.48 -17.51
N ALA A 277 6.07 7.75 -16.39
CA ALA A 277 6.81 6.51 -16.21
C ALA A 277 6.43 5.45 -17.26
N GLU A 278 5.17 5.40 -17.67
CA GLU A 278 4.74 4.44 -18.69
C GLU A 278 5.13 4.86 -20.11
N ARG A 279 5.09 6.15 -20.44
CA ARG A 279 5.59 6.68 -21.72
C ARG A 279 7.07 6.37 -21.89
N ARG A 280 7.89 6.59 -20.85
CA ARG A 280 9.33 6.24 -20.85
C ARG A 280 9.60 4.75 -21.03
N ARG A 281 8.69 3.86 -20.60
CA ARG A 281 8.82 2.41 -20.83
C ARG A 281 8.45 2.00 -22.26
N ARG A 282 7.56 2.73 -22.92
CA ARG A 282 7.14 2.46 -24.30
C ARG A 282 8.12 3.04 -25.32
N ASP A 283 8.76 4.16 -24.98
CA ASP A 283 9.77 4.81 -25.80
C ASP A 283 11.08 5.01 -25.01
N PRO A 284 12.05 4.09 -25.18
CA PRO A 284 13.35 4.16 -24.49
C PRO A 284 14.18 5.39 -24.85
N ALA A 285 13.87 6.10 -25.95
CA ALA A 285 14.58 7.30 -26.35
C ALA A 285 14.31 8.48 -25.40
N LEU A 286 13.16 8.49 -24.72
CA LEU A 286 12.77 9.51 -23.71
C LEU A 286 13.37 9.26 -22.31
N ALA A 287 14.17 8.21 -22.15
CA ALA A 287 14.79 7.81 -20.88
C ALA A 287 16.26 8.25 -20.73
N ARG A 288 16.82 8.88 -21.77
CA ARG A 288 18.17 9.49 -21.77
C ARG A 288 18.05 11.00 -21.57
#